data_AF-A0A522TAG4-F1
#
_entry.id   AF-A0A522TAG4-F1
#
_cell.length_a   1.000
_cell.length_b   1.000
_cell.length_c   1.000
_cell.angle_alpha   90.00
_cell.angle_beta   90.00
_cell.angle_gamma   90.00
#
_symmetry.space_group_name_H-M   'P 1'
#
loop_
_entity.id
_entity.type
_entity.pdbx_description
1 polymer ?
#
loop_
_entity_poly.entity_id
_entity_poly.type
_entity_poly.pdbx_seq_one_letter_code
_entity_poly.pdbx_strand_id
1 'polypeptide(L)'
;MPLSQILHPEFEREMAVTRKYLERLPEAQFGWRPHAKQQAAVLRFTVFSHTIHHRAQLGVYLRMHDVALPSTYGPSADEQPF
;
A
#
# COMPACT_ATOMS: atom_id res chain seq x y z
N MET A 1 -15.30 8.42 17.93
CA MET A 1 -14.99 7.17 17.20
C MET A 1 -13.59 7.30 16.64
N PRO A 2 -12.60 6.53 17.11
CA PRO A 2 -11.22 6.61 16.61
C PRO A 2 -11.11 6.19 15.15
N LEU A 3 -10.17 6.80 14.42
CA LEU A 3 -9.91 6.53 13.00
C LEU A 3 -9.61 5.03 12.73
N SER A 4 -9.02 4.33 13.71
CA SER A 4 -8.78 2.89 13.68
C SER A 4 -10.05 2.07 13.42
N GLN A 5 -11.16 2.43 14.04
CA GLN A 5 -12.42 1.71 13.95
C GLN A 5 -13.09 1.85 12.58
N ILE A 6 -12.67 2.84 11.77
CA ILE A 6 -13.15 3.04 10.41
C ILE A 6 -12.22 2.34 9.42
N LEU A 7 -10.91 2.57 9.53
CA LEU A 7 -9.95 2.18 8.50
C LEU A 7 -9.59 0.70 8.54
N HIS A 8 -9.56 0.09 9.73
CA HIS A 8 -9.19 -1.32 9.89
C HIS A 8 -10.13 -2.29 9.14
N PRO A 9 -11.47 -2.25 9.36
CA PRO A 9 -12.37 -3.15 8.64
C PRO A 9 -12.43 -2.85 7.14
N GLU A 10 -12.25 -1.59 6.74
CA GLU A 10 -12.16 -1.18 5.34
C GLU A 10 -10.94 -1.82 4.67
N PHE A 11 -9.76 -1.70 5.30
CA PHE A 11 -8.51 -2.25 4.78
C PHE A 11 -8.59 -3.77 4.61
N GLU A 12 -9.08 -4.50 5.62
CA GLU A 12 -9.27 -5.95 5.55
C GLU A 12 -10.18 -6.35 4.38
N ARG A 13 -11.29 -5.63 4.19
CA ARG A 13 -12.23 -5.89 3.08
C ARG A 13 -11.57 -5.66 1.73
N GLU A 14 -10.89 -4.54 1.54
CA GLU A 14 -10.23 -4.22 0.28
C GLU A 14 -9.12 -5.23 -0.04
N MET A 15 -8.29 -5.60 0.94
CA MET A 15 -7.24 -6.62 0.77
C MET A 15 -7.79 -7.99 0.39
N ALA A 16 -8.90 -8.41 1.03
CA ALA A 16 -9.55 -9.67 0.69
C ALA A 16 -10.12 -9.67 -0.74
N VAL A 17 -10.65 -8.53 -1.19
CA VAL A 17 -11.13 -8.35 -2.58
C VAL A 17 -9.95 -8.37 -3.55
N THR A 18 -8.89 -7.59 -3.31
CA THR A 18 -7.69 -7.56 -4.17
C THR A 18 -7.10 -8.95 -4.36
N ARG A 19 -7.00 -9.76 -3.31
CA ARG A 19 -6.51 -11.15 -3.41
C ARG A 19 -7.31 -11.98 -4.40
N LYS A 20 -8.65 -11.91 -4.34
CA LYS A 20 -9.55 -12.63 -5.26
C LYS A 20 -9.34 -12.22 -6.72
N TYR A 21 -9.01 -10.94 -6.98
CA TYR A 21 -8.70 -10.48 -8.34
C TYR A 21 -7.34 -11.01 -8.81
N LEU A 22 -6.32 -10.96 -7.95
CA LEU A 22 -4.97 -11.46 -8.29
C LEU A 22 -4.97 -12.96 -8.58
N GLU A 23 -5.73 -13.76 -7.82
CA GLU A 23 -5.89 -15.21 -8.05
C GLU A 23 -6.52 -15.56 -9.40
N ARG A 24 -7.28 -14.64 -9.98
CA ARG A 24 -7.95 -14.83 -11.28
C ARG A 24 -7.12 -14.32 -12.46
N LEU A 25 -5.98 -13.68 -12.19
CA LEU A 25 -5.17 -13.09 -13.25
C LEU A 25 -4.48 -14.21 -14.03
N PRO A 26 -4.81 -14.41 -15.32
CA PRO A 26 -4.17 -15.45 -16.11
C PRO A 26 -2.70 -15.10 -16.33
N GLU A 27 -1.80 -16.02 -15.97
CA GLU A 27 -0.34 -15.81 -16.06
C GLU A 27 0.12 -15.40 -17.48
N ALA A 28 -0.58 -15.89 -18.51
CA ALA A 28 -0.33 -15.52 -19.91
C ALA A 28 -0.41 -14.00 -20.17
N GLN A 29 -1.10 -13.24 -19.32
CA GLN A 29 -1.24 -11.78 -19.44
C GLN A 29 -0.16 -10.98 -18.71
N PHE A 30 0.76 -11.62 -17.98
CA PHE A 30 1.79 -10.91 -17.20
C PHE A 30 2.79 -10.15 -18.08
N GLY A 31 2.87 -10.48 -19.37
CA GLY A 31 3.66 -9.76 -20.37
C GLY A 31 3.02 -8.47 -20.88
N TRP A 32 1.75 -8.18 -20.52
CA TRP A 32 1.07 -6.98 -20.96
C TRP A 32 1.79 -5.72 -20.47
N ARG A 33 1.95 -4.75 -21.37
CA ARG A 33 2.56 -3.47 -21.06
C ARG A 33 1.64 -2.35 -21.52
N PRO A 34 1.52 -1.26 -20.74
CA PRO A 34 0.84 -0.07 -21.23
C PRO A 34 1.59 0.51 -22.42
N HIS A 35 0.87 1.26 -23.25
CA HIS A 35 1.43 1.92 -24.43
C HIS A 35 2.65 2.77 -24.05
N ALA A 36 3.72 2.75 -24.87
CA ALA A 36 5.01 3.37 -24.55
C ALA A 36 4.88 4.83 -24.07
N LYS A 37 4.02 5.61 -24.73
CA LYS A 37 3.72 7.02 -24.37
C LYS A 37 3.22 7.20 -22.93
N GLN A 38 2.58 6.18 -22.36
CA GLN A 38 1.95 6.23 -21.04
C GLN A 38 2.74 5.46 -19.96
N GLN A 39 3.76 4.69 -20.32
CA GLN A 39 4.51 3.84 -19.37
C GLN A 39 5.06 4.65 -18.18
N ALA A 40 5.71 5.78 -18.44
CA ALA A 40 6.24 6.64 -17.37
C ALA A 40 5.14 7.20 -16.47
N ALA A 41 3.99 7.57 -17.05
CA ALA A 41 2.85 8.08 -16.29
C ALA A 41 2.21 6.99 -15.42
N VAL A 42 2.04 5.78 -15.93
CA VAL A 42 1.51 4.63 -15.18
C VAL A 42 2.43 4.27 -14.02
N LEU A 43 3.74 4.18 -14.26
CA LEU A 43 4.73 3.92 -13.20
C LEU A 43 4.67 4.99 -12.10
N ARG A 44 4.64 6.27 -12.47
CA ARG A 44 4.61 7.38 -11.52
C ARG A 44 3.31 7.46 -10.73
N PHE A 45 2.18 7.52 -11.42
CA PHE A 45 0.88 7.85 -10.79
C PHE A 45 0.12 6.63 -10.27
N THR A 46 0.21 5.49 -10.94
CA THR A 46 -0.54 4.29 -10.55
C THR A 46 0.28 3.38 -9.66
N VAL A 47 1.58 3.21 -9.92
CA VAL A 47 2.41 2.29 -9.13
C VAL A 47 3.02 3.00 -7.92
N PHE A 48 3.92 3.97 -8.14
CA PHE A 48 4.65 4.58 -7.03
C PHE A 48 3.77 5.39 -6.08
N SER A 49 2.89 6.26 -6.59
CA SER A 49 1.99 7.04 -5.73
C SER A 49 1.05 6.15 -4.90
N HIS A 50 0.56 5.06 -5.48
CA HIS A 50 -0.34 4.13 -4.79
C HIS A 50 0.38 3.32 -3.71
N THR A 51 1.59 2.84 -3.99
CA THR A 51 2.45 2.19 -2.99
C THR A 51 2.78 3.13 -1.83
N ILE A 52 3.11 4.39 -2.11
CA ILE A 52 3.38 5.39 -1.06
C ILE A 52 2.13 5.65 -0.21
N HIS A 53 0.95 5.76 -0.85
CA HIS A 53 -0.32 5.97 -0.17
C HIS A 53 -0.69 4.80 0.77
N HIS A 54 -0.67 3.56 0.27
CA HIS A 54 -0.99 2.39 1.08
C HIS A 54 0.06 2.10 2.15
N ARG A 55 1.34 2.43 1.90
CA ARG A 55 2.36 2.38 2.94
C ARG A 55 2.07 3.33 4.10
N ALA A 56 1.59 4.54 3.81
CA ALA A 56 1.18 5.49 4.86
C ALA A 56 -0.03 4.97 5.64
N GLN A 57 -1.02 4.39 4.96
CA GLN A 57 -2.18 3.75 5.62
C GLN A 57 -1.76 2.58 6.52
N LEU A 58 -0.87 1.70 6.04
CA LEU A 58 -0.31 0.60 6.82
C LEU A 58 0.50 1.13 8.01
N GLY A 59 1.23 2.23 7.84
CA GLY A 59 1.97 2.84 8.95
C GLY A 59 1.05 3.32 10.08
N VAL A 60 -0.09 3.92 9.75
CA VAL A 60 -1.13 4.27 10.73
C VAL A 60 -1.70 3.01 11.39
N TYR A 61 -1.98 1.97 10.62
CA TYR A 61 -2.43 0.67 11.14
C TYR A 61 -1.45 0.11 12.19
N LEU A 62 -0.16 0.02 11.87
CA LEU A 62 0.85 -0.52 12.77
C LEU A 62 0.92 0.28 14.07
N ARG A 63 0.90 1.61 13.97
CA ARG A 63 0.90 2.50 15.13
C ARG A 63 -0.33 2.30 16.02
N MET A 64 -1.50 2.04 15.44
CA MET A 64 -2.73 1.79 16.20
C MET A 64 -2.76 0.42 16.89
N HIS A 65 -1.87 -0.50 16.50
CA HIS A 65 -1.70 -1.84 17.10
C HIS A 65 -0.46 -1.92 18.00
N ASP A 66 0.11 -0.78 18.38
CA ASP A 66 1.34 -0.69 19.19
C ASP A 66 2.52 -1.49 18.60
N VAL A 67 2.54 -1.63 17.27
CA VAL A 67 3.65 -2.24 16.52
C VAL A 67 4.60 -1.14 16.05
N ALA A 68 5.90 -1.32 16.30
CA ALA A 68 6.93 -0.37 15.90
C ALA A 68 6.89 -0.08 14.39
N LEU A 69 6.93 1.19 14.02
CA LEU A 69 6.93 1.62 12.63
C LEU A 69 8.36 1.61 12.08
N PRO A 70 8.63 1.03 10.90
CA PRO A 70 9.94 1.16 10.27
C PRO A 70 10.17 2.58 9.70
N SER A 71 11.43 3.02 9.68
CA SER A 71 11.84 4.23 8.95
C SER A 71 11.41 4.18 7.48
N THR A 72 10.84 5.29 7.00
CA THR A 72 10.26 5.37 5.64
C THR A 72 10.98 6.38 4.75
N TYR A 73 11.26 7.58 5.27
CA TYR A 73 12.04 8.63 4.59
C TYR A 73 13.09 9.25 5.54
N GLY A 74 13.28 8.63 6.70
CA GLY A 74 13.98 9.14 7.86
C GLY A 74 13.54 8.34 9.10
N PRO A 75 14.26 8.47 10.23
CA PRO A 75 13.98 7.69 11.44
C PRO A 75 12.51 7.76 11.83
N SER A 76 11.91 6.62 12.13
CA SER A 76 10.58 6.61 12.74
C SER A 76 10.69 7.07 14.20
N ALA A 77 9.57 7.42 14.83
CA ALA A 77 9.59 7.74 16.27
C ALA A 77 9.93 6.51 17.16
N ASP A 78 9.95 5.32 16.57
CA ASP A 78 10.24 4.04 17.24
C ASP A 78 11.71 3.63 17.06
N GLU A 79 12.44 4.28 16.15
CA GLU A 79 13.88 4.11 15.94
C GLU A 79 14.64 5.24 16.67
N GLN A 80 15.68 4.86 17.43
CA GLN A 80 16.42 5.64 18.45
C GLN A 80 16.54 7.17 18.21
N PRO A 81 16.50 7.98 19.29
CA PRO A 81 16.72 9.41 19.21
C PRO A 81 18.20 9.71 18.92
N PHE A 82 18.42 10.71 18.10
CA PHE A 82 19.68 11.45 18.00
C PHE A 82 20.13 11.99 19.36
#